data_AF-A0A916C6V5-F1
#
_entry.id   AF-A0A916C6V5-F1
#
_cell.length_a   1.000
_cell.length_b   1.000
_cell.length_c   1.000
_cell.angle_alpha   90.00
_cell.angle_beta   90.00
_cell.angle_gamma   90.00
#
_symmetry.space_group_name_H-M   'P 1'
#
loop_
_entity.id
_entity.type
_entity.pdbx_description
1 polymer ?
#
loop_
_entity_poly.entity_id
_entity_poly.type
_entity_poly.pdbx_seq_one_letter_code
_entity_poly.pdbx_strand_id
1 'polypeptide(L)'
;MKSAQTYSRYLVVTVRISIVLFLCCLFIGTAWAAGLTDASVDDFGRGSGCYVSQSDTGQTAGAVILTPTAGTNFSGTVLASDWISESGSLLSGGNLLVNEGRAGTVAPPYYSPSRTLEFVATFQNAESQHIGFGVDLSEPPWAIFSTGDGSQLRARTDNGPDTELTTPLGTSYFGAPHLYRIDWQPTDVVYWIDGTPVVTHTVEFTQAMHPVAADFNTTTVSLALNWIRMSDYAPSPCTFESRVINSGADNTTWTNFTTTVAQPAGTAITFDVRASADNNTWSSWQMVTSTTISLTGRYVQYRAILTSTDPLVTPQLLSADFGGSPLAVELKSISAAPTVSPARSWPIVILITAGLLLGIIWQRFAGRKKPA
;
A
#
# COMPACT_ATOMS: atom_id res chain seq x y z
N MET A 1 -17.30 57.38 -34.33
CA MET A 1 -16.49 56.91 -33.18
C MET A 1 -17.17 55.86 -32.29
N LYS A 2 -18.51 55.72 -32.25
CA LYS A 2 -19.18 54.66 -31.44
C LYS A 2 -19.13 53.23 -32.00
N SER A 3 -18.87 53.01 -33.30
CA SER A 3 -18.87 51.66 -33.89
C SER A 3 -17.57 50.87 -33.66
N ALA A 4 -16.41 51.53 -33.66
CA ALA A 4 -15.11 50.86 -33.50
C ALA A 4 -14.91 50.26 -32.09
N GLN A 5 -15.47 50.89 -31.05
CA GLN A 5 -15.42 50.38 -29.67
C GLN A 5 -16.23 49.10 -29.48
N THR A 6 -17.34 48.94 -30.20
CA THR A 6 -18.19 47.74 -30.11
C THR A 6 -17.52 46.53 -30.77
N TYR A 7 -16.94 46.70 -31.97
CA TYR A 7 -16.19 45.63 -32.66
C TYR A 7 -14.95 45.15 -31.86
N SER A 8 -14.24 46.08 -31.23
CA SER A 8 -13.10 45.75 -30.34
C SER A 8 -13.53 44.93 -29.13
N ARG A 9 -14.71 45.20 -28.54
CA ARG A 9 -15.24 44.43 -27.40
C ARG A 9 -15.66 43.01 -27.80
N TYR A 10 -16.29 42.82 -28.96
CA TYR A 10 -16.68 41.48 -29.43
C TYR A 10 -15.45 40.62 -29.79
N LEU A 11 -14.46 41.17 -30.49
CA LEU A 11 -13.24 40.45 -30.85
C LEU A 11 -12.45 39.99 -29.60
N VAL A 12 -12.38 40.83 -28.57
CA VAL A 12 -11.68 40.50 -27.30
C VAL A 12 -12.44 39.42 -26.51
N VAL A 13 -13.77 39.39 -26.56
CA VAL A 13 -14.58 38.37 -25.87
C VAL A 13 -14.45 37.01 -26.57
N THR A 14 -14.49 36.95 -27.90
CA THR A 14 -14.38 35.68 -28.64
C THR A 14 -12.98 35.07 -28.53
N VAL A 15 -11.92 35.90 -28.59
CA VAL A 15 -10.53 35.44 -28.41
C VAL A 15 -10.30 34.93 -26.97
N ARG A 16 -10.90 35.55 -25.96
CA ARG A 16 -10.82 35.08 -24.56
C ARG A 16 -11.52 33.74 -24.36
N ILE A 17 -12.68 33.50 -24.97
CA ILE A 17 -13.40 32.23 -24.85
C ILE A 17 -12.64 31.10 -25.56
N SER A 18 -12.09 31.35 -26.75
CA SER A 18 -11.30 30.35 -27.48
C SER A 18 -9.97 30.02 -26.80
N ILE A 19 -9.29 31.01 -26.19
CA ILE A 19 -8.07 30.76 -25.41
C ILE A 19 -8.38 30.00 -24.12
N VAL A 20 -9.50 30.29 -23.44
CA VAL A 20 -9.92 29.55 -22.25
C VAL A 20 -10.29 28.10 -22.58
N LEU A 21 -10.97 27.84 -23.71
CA LEU A 21 -11.24 26.48 -24.19
C LEU A 21 -9.97 25.74 -24.64
N PHE A 22 -9.03 26.43 -25.30
CA PHE A 22 -7.76 25.84 -25.73
C PHE A 22 -6.81 25.56 -24.55
N LEU A 23 -6.81 26.41 -23.51
CA LEU A 23 -6.11 26.13 -22.25
C LEU A 23 -6.81 25.04 -21.41
N CYS A 24 -8.15 24.94 -21.43
CA CYS A 24 -8.85 23.82 -20.80
C CYS A 24 -8.52 22.48 -21.48
N CYS A 25 -8.36 22.48 -22.81
CA CYS A 25 -7.98 21.27 -23.57
C CYS A 25 -6.48 20.92 -23.47
N LEU A 26 -5.58 21.89 -23.24
CA LEU A 26 -4.15 21.60 -23.03
C LEU A 26 -3.82 21.13 -21.60
N PHE A 27 -4.72 21.33 -20.62
CA PHE A 27 -4.57 20.82 -19.25
C PHE A 27 -5.20 19.45 -19.00
N ILE A 28 -5.71 18.77 -20.04
CA ILE A 28 -6.13 17.35 -19.95
C ILE A 28 -4.92 16.39 -20.08
N GLY A 29 -3.70 16.96 -20.12
CA GLY A 29 -2.46 16.21 -19.99
C GLY A 29 -2.30 15.64 -18.58
N THR A 30 -2.59 14.35 -18.45
CA THR A 30 -2.08 13.44 -17.42
C THR A 30 -2.38 13.81 -15.97
N ALA A 31 -3.66 13.91 -15.61
CA ALA A 31 -4.10 13.48 -14.29
C ALA A 31 -4.56 12.01 -14.39
N TRP A 32 -3.62 11.07 -14.55
CA TRP A 32 -3.93 9.68 -14.24
C TRP A 32 -4.20 9.63 -12.74
N ALA A 33 -5.45 9.34 -12.37
CA ALA A 33 -5.93 9.43 -11.01
C ALA A 33 -5.13 8.48 -10.10
N ALA A 34 -4.74 8.96 -8.92
CA ALA A 34 -4.17 8.19 -7.81
C ALA A 34 -5.16 7.16 -7.20
N GLY A 35 -6.02 6.55 -8.02
CA GLY A 35 -7.13 5.69 -7.59
C GLY A 35 -7.29 4.40 -8.39
N LEU A 36 -6.38 4.08 -9.32
CA LEU A 36 -6.37 2.83 -10.10
C LEU A 36 -5.43 1.75 -9.54
N THR A 37 -4.72 2.09 -8.47
CA THR A 37 -3.76 1.24 -7.78
C THR A 37 -4.27 0.95 -6.39
N ASP A 38 -4.08 -0.28 -5.93
CA ASP A 38 -4.08 -0.64 -4.52
C ASP A 38 -2.64 -1.02 -4.13
N ALA A 39 -2.06 -0.27 -3.19
CA ALA A 39 -0.71 -0.55 -2.66
C ALA A 39 -0.54 -0.16 -1.19
N SER A 40 -1.48 0.60 -0.62
CA SER A 40 -1.46 0.99 0.79
C SER A 40 -2.39 0.13 1.66
N VAL A 41 -2.18 0.18 2.97
CA VAL A 41 -3.11 -0.42 3.95
C VAL A 41 -4.53 0.12 3.76
N ASP A 42 -4.66 1.41 3.46
CA ASP A 42 -5.96 2.05 3.21
C ASP A 42 -6.63 1.57 1.91
N ASP A 43 -5.85 1.29 0.86
CA ASP A 43 -6.39 0.81 -0.41
C ASP A 43 -6.93 -0.62 -0.24
N PHE A 44 -6.10 -1.52 0.31
CA PHE A 44 -6.49 -2.90 0.58
C PHE A 44 -7.55 -2.99 1.67
N GLY A 45 -7.52 -2.10 2.67
CA GLY A 45 -8.47 -2.04 3.79
C GLY A 45 -9.90 -1.66 3.37
N ARG A 46 -10.10 -1.15 2.14
CA ARG A 46 -11.42 -0.95 1.54
C ARG A 46 -11.95 -2.19 0.81
N GLY A 47 -11.14 -3.26 0.73
CA GLY A 47 -11.55 -4.59 0.31
C GLY A 47 -12.00 -5.46 1.48
N SER A 48 -12.10 -6.77 1.26
CA SER A 48 -12.54 -7.73 2.27
C SER A 48 -12.06 -9.16 1.97
N GLY A 49 -12.12 -10.05 2.97
CA GLY A 49 -12.01 -11.49 2.79
C GLY A 49 -10.69 -12.10 3.30
N CYS A 50 -9.56 -11.42 3.10
CA CYS A 50 -8.26 -11.80 3.68
C CYS A 50 -7.72 -10.72 4.61
N TYR A 51 -6.63 -11.04 5.31
CA TYR A 51 -6.00 -10.12 6.23
C TYR A 51 -5.21 -9.05 5.47
N VAL A 52 -5.46 -7.79 5.84
CA VAL A 52 -4.71 -6.64 5.34
C VAL A 52 -3.63 -6.32 6.35
N SER A 53 -2.39 -6.60 5.97
CA SER A 53 -1.19 -6.30 6.74
C SER A 53 -0.53 -5.02 6.27
N GLN A 54 0.23 -4.39 7.14
CA GLN A 54 1.25 -3.45 6.74
C GLN A 54 2.44 -4.22 6.15
N SER A 55 2.98 -3.74 5.04
CA SER A 55 4.13 -4.36 4.40
C SER A 55 5.43 -3.98 5.11
N ASP A 56 6.50 -4.72 4.82
CA ASP A 56 7.86 -4.44 5.32
C ASP A 56 8.42 -3.12 4.71
N THR A 57 7.83 -2.62 3.62
CA THR A 57 8.28 -1.44 2.87
C THR A 57 7.60 -0.14 3.31
N GLY A 58 7.84 0.26 4.55
CA GLY A 58 7.41 1.58 5.06
C GLY A 58 5.96 1.64 5.56
N GLN A 59 5.66 2.71 6.31
CA GLN A 59 4.52 2.73 7.24
C GLN A 59 3.12 2.79 6.60
N THR A 60 3.02 3.12 5.32
CA THR A 60 1.72 3.21 4.61
C THR A 60 1.51 2.07 3.62
N ALA A 61 2.59 1.39 3.22
CA ALA A 61 2.50 0.33 2.23
C ALA A 61 1.79 -0.88 2.86
N GLY A 62 0.83 -1.43 2.14
CA GLY A 62 0.00 -2.54 2.59
C GLY A 62 0.34 -3.82 1.86
N ALA A 63 -0.12 -4.94 2.42
CA ALA A 63 -0.09 -6.23 1.78
C ALA A 63 -1.32 -7.04 2.15
N VAL A 64 -1.86 -7.79 1.19
CA VAL A 64 -2.87 -8.81 1.49
C VAL A 64 -2.18 -10.16 1.71
N ILE A 65 -2.48 -10.80 2.84
CA ILE A 65 -1.90 -12.08 3.27
C ILE A 65 -2.98 -13.03 3.77
N LEU A 66 -2.65 -14.31 3.93
CA LEU A 66 -3.47 -15.23 4.74
C LEU A 66 -3.58 -14.70 6.18
N THR A 67 -4.71 -14.96 6.84
CA THR A 67 -4.96 -14.45 8.20
C THR A 67 -4.01 -15.08 9.21
N PRO A 68 -3.15 -14.31 9.92
CA PRO A 68 -2.30 -14.85 10.96
C PRO A 68 -3.11 -15.28 12.19
N THR A 69 -2.56 -16.16 13.02
CA THR A 69 -3.17 -16.58 14.29
C THR A 69 -3.28 -15.41 15.26
N ALA A 70 -2.27 -14.53 15.27
CA ALA A 70 -2.31 -13.23 15.93
C ALA A 70 -1.62 -12.21 15.03
N GLY A 71 -2.17 -11.01 14.88
CA GLY A 71 -1.50 -9.98 14.12
C GLY A 71 -2.19 -8.63 14.19
N THR A 72 -1.40 -7.57 14.27
CA THR A 72 -1.90 -6.20 14.34
C THR A 72 -0.97 -5.24 13.62
N ASN A 73 -1.58 -4.28 12.92
CA ASN A 73 -0.92 -3.07 12.44
C ASN A 73 -1.19 -1.94 13.44
N PHE A 74 -0.16 -1.22 13.88
CA PHE A 74 -0.31 -0.12 14.84
C PHE A 74 -0.44 1.25 14.16
N SER A 75 -0.85 1.28 12.88
CA SER A 75 -1.09 2.50 12.11
C SER A 75 -2.42 3.20 12.41
N GLY A 76 -3.34 2.52 13.11
CA GLY A 76 -4.59 3.10 13.57
C GLY A 76 -4.46 3.97 14.84
N THR A 77 -5.57 4.55 15.26
CA THR A 77 -5.66 5.37 16.50
C THR A 77 -6.22 4.59 17.70
N VAL A 78 -6.57 3.32 17.51
CA VAL A 78 -7.17 2.45 18.53
C VAL A 78 -6.38 1.15 18.56
N LEU A 79 -6.01 0.69 19.75
CA LEU A 79 -5.32 -0.59 19.92
C LEU A 79 -6.28 -1.71 19.53
N ALA A 80 -5.77 -2.71 18.80
CA ALA A 80 -6.58 -3.85 18.39
C ALA A 80 -7.17 -4.56 19.62
N SER A 81 -8.40 -5.06 19.52
CA SER A 81 -9.14 -5.62 20.66
C SER A 81 -8.51 -6.91 21.22
N ASP A 82 -7.67 -7.58 20.44
CA ASP A 82 -6.89 -8.73 20.81
C ASP A 82 -5.53 -8.35 21.43
N TRP A 83 -5.28 -7.05 21.67
CA TRP A 83 -4.11 -6.53 22.35
C TRP A 83 -4.47 -5.82 23.65
N ILE A 84 -3.64 -6.02 24.67
CA ILE A 84 -3.67 -5.28 25.92
C ILE A 84 -2.36 -4.53 26.08
N SER A 85 -2.43 -3.41 26.80
CA SER A 85 -1.25 -2.75 27.30
C SER A 85 -1.40 -2.33 28.75
N GLU A 86 -0.33 -2.53 29.49
CA GLU A 86 -0.19 -2.15 30.89
C GLU A 86 0.73 -0.95 31.00
N SER A 87 0.13 0.22 31.24
CA SER A 87 0.77 1.53 31.49
C SER A 87 1.82 2.01 30.47
N GLY A 88 1.80 3.31 30.16
CA GLY A 88 2.86 3.97 29.40
C GLY A 88 2.93 3.69 27.90
N SER A 89 2.13 2.77 27.35
CA SER A 89 2.05 2.63 25.88
C SER A 89 1.11 3.65 25.22
N LEU A 90 1.45 4.02 23.99
CA LEU A 90 0.72 4.99 23.19
C LEU A 90 0.78 4.63 21.70
N LEU A 91 -0.36 4.73 21.01
CA LEU A 91 -0.37 4.74 19.55
C LEU A 91 0.00 6.14 19.05
N SER A 92 1.10 6.24 18.31
CA SER A 92 1.55 7.50 17.73
C SER A 92 2.39 7.27 16.49
N GLY A 93 2.18 8.11 15.47
CA GLY A 93 3.02 8.15 14.27
C GLY A 93 3.12 6.82 13.52
N GLY A 94 2.10 5.96 13.60
CA GLY A 94 2.10 4.66 12.95
C GLY A 94 2.60 3.49 13.79
N ASN A 95 2.88 3.71 15.08
CA ASN A 95 3.51 2.73 15.95
C ASN A 95 2.80 2.63 17.30
N LEU A 96 2.88 1.45 17.90
CA LEU A 96 2.73 1.26 19.33
C LEU A 96 4.07 1.60 19.99
N LEU A 97 4.09 2.73 20.68
CA LEU A 97 5.21 3.12 21.54
C LEU A 97 5.01 2.42 22.87
N VAL A 98 5.96 1.60 23.30
CA VAL A 98 5.97 0.93 24.61
C VAL A 98 7.03 1.62 25.47
N ASN A 99 6.63 2.04 26.67
CA ASN A 99 7.49 2.69 27.65
C ASN A 99 6.97 2.37 29.05
N GLU A 100 7.86 2.12 30.01
CA GLU A 100 7.49 1.87 31.42
C GLU A 100 6.41 0.79 31.60
N GLY A 101 6.43 -0.25 30.77
CA GLY A 101 5.36 -1.23 30.75
C GLY A 101 5.50 -2.28 29.66
N ARG A 102 4.39 -2.98 29.42
CA ARG A 102 4.30 -3.99 28.37
C ARG A 102 3.00 -3.88 27.58
N ALA A 103 3.05 -4.41 26.37
CA ALA A 103 1.90 -4.63 25.53
C ALA A 103 2.04 -5.99 24.84
N GLY A 104 0.93 -6.69 24.69
CA GLY A 104 0.95 -8.02 24.09
C GLY A 104 -0.44 -8.45 23.68
N THR A 105 -0.51 -9.58 23.00
CA THR A 105 -1.81 -10.20 22.73
C THR A 105 -2.51 -10.54 24.05
N VAL A 106 -3.84 -10.47 24.08
CA VAL A 106 -4.66 -10.92 25.21
C VAL A 106 -4.33 -12.39 25.48
N ALA A 107 -3.81 -12.67 26.67
CA ALA A 107 -3.54 -14.02 27.14
C ALA A 107 -4.47 -14.36 28.33
N PRO A 108 -4.93 -15.62 28.47
CA PRO A 108 -4.80 -16.72 27.50
C PRO A 108 -5.61 -16.47 26.19
N PRO A 109 -5.27 -17.15 25.07
CA PRO A 109 -4.42 -18.34 24.99
C PRO A 109 -2.92 -18.05 24.87
N TYR A 110 -2.13 -19.02 25.34
CA TYR A 110 -0.72 -19.16 24.99
C TYR A 110 -0.59 -20.20 23.87
N TYR A 111 0.46 -20.11 23.08
CA TYR A 111 0.70 -20.96 21.92
C TYR A 111 1.90 -21.87 22.17
N SER A 112 1.78 -23.14 21.78
CA SER A 112 2.90 -24.09 21.78
C SER A 112 3.97 -23.73 20.72
N PRO A 113 5.20 -24.26 20.82
CA PRO A 113 6.23 -24.11 19.79
C PRO A 113 5.77 -24.61 18.41
N SER A 114 6.59 -24.34 17.38
CA SER A 114 6.27 -24.42 15.95
C SER A 114 5.52 -23.17 15.48
N ARG A 115 6.08 -22.00 15.80
CA ARG A 115 5.53 -20.69 15.47
C ARG A 115 6.59 -19.82 14.84
N THR A 116 6.18 -18.98 13.90
CA THR A 116 6.98 -17.89 13.37
C THR A 116 6.36 -16.58 13.82
N LEU A 117 7.15 -15.70 14.42
CA LEU A 117 6.76 -14.32 14.73
C LEU A 117 7.57 -13.39 13.85
N GLU A 118 6.90 -12.47 13.16
CA GLU A 118 7.52 -11.40 12.39
C GLU A 118 7.00 -10.06 12.87
N PHE A 119 7.87 -9.05 12.89
CA PHE A 119 7.48 -7.70 13.26
C PHE A 119 8.47 -6.66 12.72
N VAL A 120 7.97 -5.45 12.47
CA VAL A 120 8.83 -4.29 12.27
C VAL A 120 8.84 -3.46 13.54
N ALA A 121 10.03 -3.22 14.08
CA ALA A 121 10.22 -2.43 15.28
C ALA A 121 11.47 -1.55 15.19
N THR A 122 11.52 -0.54 16.04
CA THR A 122 12.72 0.29 16.28
C THR A 122 13.11 0.15 17.74
N PHE A 123 14.16 -0.64 17.99
CA PHE A 123 14.83 -0.63 19.28
C PHE A 123 15.67 0.63 19.43
N GLN A 124 15.69 1.18 20.64
CA GLN A 124 16.49 2.34 20.99
C GLN A 124 17.78 1.87 21.69
N ASN A 125 18.74 2.79 21.79
CA ASN A 125 19.87 2.60 22.70
C ASN A 125 19.38 2.90 24.14
N ALA A 126 18.60 1.97 24.68
CA ALA A 126 17.99 2.03 25.99
C ALA A 126 17.95 0.63 26.61
N GLU A 127 18.01 0.55 27.93
CA GLU A 127 18.00 -0.72 28.66
C GLU A 127 16.59 -1.34 28.70
N SER A 128 16.50 -2.68 28.74
CA SER A 128 15.27 -3.46 28.97
C SER A 128 14.13 -3.25 27.98
N GLN A 129 14.46 -3.07 26.70
CA GLN A 129 13.49 -3.17 25.60
C GLN A 129 13.49 -4.59 25.05
N HIS A 130 12.31 -5.18 24.91
CA HIS A 130 12.12 -6.58 24.56
C HIS A 130 10.95 -6.74 23.59
N ILE A 131 11.12 -7.56 22.53
CA ILE A 131 10.00 -8.02 21.70
C ILE A 131 10.23 -9.49 21.34
N GLY A 132 9.19 -10.30 21.48
CA GLY A 132 9.19 -11.67 20.99
C GLY A 132 8.12 -12.53 21.63
N PHE A 133 8.43 -13.80 21.85
CA PHE A 133 7.59 -14.73 22.60
C PHE A 133 7.93 -14.67 24.08
N GLY A 134 6.90 -14.65 24.93
CA GLY A 134 7.04 -14.81 26.38
C GLY A 134 5.69 -15.00 27.07
N VAL A 135 5.69 -14.80 28.39
CA VAL A 135 4.47 -14.72 29.21
C VAL A 135 4.23 -13.26 29.62
N ASP A 136 5.07 -12.73 30.49
CA ASP A 136 5.06 -11.31 30.85
C ASP A 136 6.44 -10.65 30.66
N LEU A 137 7.43 -11.43 30.23
CA LEU A 137 8.85 -11.05 30.09
C LEU A 137 9.54 -10.64 31.40
N SER A 138 8.95 -10.97 32.56
CA SER A 138 9.59 -10.80 33.87
C SER A 138 10.43 -12.01 34.27
N GLU A 139 10.01 -13.21 33.85
CA GLU A 139 10.68 -14.49 34.12
C GLU A 139 10.55 -15.41 32.88
N PRO A 140 11.46 -16.38 32.69
CA PRO A 140 11.39 -17.29 31.55
C PRO A 140 10.12 -18.14 31.63
N PRO A 141 9.57 -18.59 30.48
CA PRO A 141 10.26 -18.69 29.20
C PRO A 141 10.19 -17.43 28.33
N TRP A 142 11.21 -17.25 27.49
CA TRP A 142 11.20 -16.26 26.41
C TRP A 142 12.06 -16.66 25.19
N ALA A 143 11.68 -16.14 24.05
CA ALA A 143 12.50 -16.07 22.84
C ALA A 143 12.32 -14.67 22.24
N ILE A 144 13.32 -13.79 22.43
CA ILE A 144 13.17 -12.35 22.23
C ILE A 144 14.38 -11.71 21.57
N PHE A 145 14.12 -10.64 20.84
CA PHE A 145 15.11 -9.57 20.64
C PHE A 145 15.08 -8.65 21.86
N SER A 146 16.26 -8.29 22.36
CA SER A 146 16.41 -7.56 23.61
C SER A 146 17.57 -6.57 23.56
N THR A 147 17.39 -5.39 24.15
CA THR A 147 18.51 -4.46 24.39
C THR A 147 19.27 -4.79 25.67
N GLY A 148 18.72 -5.60 26.59
CA GLY A 148 19.35 -5.97 27.85
C GLY A 148 19.82 -4.75 28.64
N ASP A 149 21.12 -4.62 28.86
CA ASP A 149 21.78 -3.45 29.47
C ASP A 149 21.91 -2.22 28.56
N GLY A 150 21.19 -2.17 27.44
CA GLY A 150 21.19 -1.06 26.48
C GLY A 150 22.42 -0.95 25.59
N SER A 151 23.52 -1.67 25.87
CA SER A 151 24.78 -1.51 25.12
C SER A 151 24.73 -2.00 23.67
N GLN A 152 23.84 -2.93 23.35
CA GLN A 152 23.68 -3.53 22.01
C GLN A 152 22.38 -4.34 21.92
N LEU A 153 21.93 -4.60 20.70
CA LEU A 153 20.87 -5.56 20.46
C LEU A 153 21.40 -6.98 20.70
N ARG A 154 20.54 -7.84 21.25
CA ARG A 154 20.81 -9.24 21.55
C ARG A 154 19.63 -10.10 21.09
N ALA A 155 19.92 -11.32 20.66
CA ALA A 155 18.95 -12.40 20.68
C ALA A 155 19.07 -13.14 22.03
N ARG A 156 17.96 -13.36 22.73
CA ARG A 156 17.92 -14.07 24.02
C ARG A 156 16.87 -15.17 23.99
N THR A 157 17.29 -16.39 24.32
CA THR A 157 16.40 -17.55 24.48
C THR A 157 16.60 -18.09 25.89
N ASP A 158 15.51 -18.31 26.62
CA ASP A 158 15.54 -18.94 27.94
C ASP A 158 14.24 -19.74 28.14
N ASN A 159 14.34 -20.96 28.63
CA ASN A 159 13.21 -21.82 28.96
C ASN A 159 13.22 -22.29 30.44
N GLY A 160 14.03 -21.64 31.28
CA GLY A 160 14.20 -21.98 32.69
C GLY A 160 15.66 -22.24 33.08
N PRO A 161 15.88 -22.84 34.27
CA PRO A 161 17.21 -22.93 34.86
C PRO A 161 18.26 -23.50 33.91
N ASP A 162 19.39 -22.80 33.80
CA ASP A 162 20.57 -23.19 33.01
C ASP A 162 20.35 -23.33 31.49
N THR A 163 19.29 -22.73 30.93
CA THR A 163 18.99 -22.75 29.48
C THR A 163 19.19 -21.42 28.77
N GLU A 164 19.55 -20.35 29.49
CA GLU A 164 19.70 -19.02 28.89
C GLU A 164 20.86 -18.99 27.87
N LEU A 165 20.52 -18.67 26.64
CA LEU A 165 21.45 -18.35 25.56
C LEU A 165 21.26 -16.90 25.15
N THR A 166 22.35 -16.14 25.15
CA THR A 166 22.38 -14.74 24.74
C THR A 166 23.46 -14.55 23.69
N THR A 167 23.07 -14.05 22.51
CA THR A 167 24.01 -13.72 21.44
C THR A 167 23.98 -12.21 21.15
N PRO A 168 25.12 -11.50 21.25
CA PRO A 168 25.23 -10.10 20.88
C PRO A 168 25.11 -9.92 19.36
N LEU A 169 24.28 -8.98 18.93
CA LEU A 169 24.04 -8.65 17.52
C LEU A 169 24.63 -7.28 17.13
N GLY A 170 25.11 -6.51 18.11
CA GLY A 170 25.72 -5.20 17.91
C GLY A 170 24.72 -4.03 17.94
N THR A 171 25.21 -2.84 17.61
CA THR A 171 24.47 -1.56 17.74
C THR A 171 23.87 -1.04 16.44
N SER A 172 24.13 -1.71 15.30
CA SER A 172 23.69 -1.26 13.97
C SER A 172 22.17 -1.27 13.79
N TYR A 173 21.44 -1.93 14.70
CA TYR A 173 19.99 -2.11 14.64
C TYR A 173 19.22 -1.18 15.57
N PHE A 174 19.86 -0.12 16.08
CA PHE A 174 19.23 0.88 16.94
C PHE A 174 18.80 2.13 16.15
N GLY A 175 17.67 2.71 16.56
CA GLY A 175 17.20 4.01 16.08
C GLY A 175 16.59 4.01 14.67
N ALA A 176 16.54 2.87 13.99
CA ALA A 176 15.87 2.68 12.70
C ALA A 176 14.93 1.45 12.75
N PRO A 177 13.84 1.45 11.95
CA PRO A 177 12.98 0.29 11.83
C PRO A 177 13.68 -0.84 11.07
N HIS A 178 13.60 -2.06 11.60
CA HIS A 178 14.07 -3.28 10.96
C HIS A 178 12.99 -4.35 10.97
N LEU A 179 13.04 -5.28 10.02
CA LEU A 179 12.20 -6.47 10.02
C LEU A 179 12.86 -7.55 10.87
N TYR A 180 12.23 -7.91 11.97
CA TYR A 180 12.66 -8.99 12.86
C TYR A 180 11.80 -10.22 12.63
N ARG A 181 12.42 -11.39 12.73
CA ARG A 181 11.70 -12.66 12.74
C ARG A 181 12.30 -13.64 13.74
N ILE A 182 11.41 -14.38 14.41
CA ILE A 182 11.74 -15.44 15.37
C ILE A 182 11.00 -16.70 14.94
N ASP A 183 11.76 -17.71 14.50
CA ASP A 183 11.25 -19.06 14.27
C ASP A 183 11.43 -19.85 15.55
N TRP A 184 10.35 -20.06 16.29
CA TRP A 184 10.34 -20.80 17.55
C TRP A 184 9.87 -22.23 17.32
N GLN A 185 10.82 -23.16 17.32
CA GLN A 185 10.60 -24.60 17.17
C GLN A 185 10.71 -25.33 18.52
N PRO A 186 10.27 -26.59 18.62
CA PRO A 186 10.39 -27.35 19.86
C PRO A 186 11.82 -27.55 20.37
N THR A 187 12.83 -27.51 19.50
CA THR A 187 14.23 -27.83 19.81
C THR A 187 15.20 -26.67 19.61
N ASP A 188 14.77 -25.62 18.94
CA ASP A 188 15.62 -24.52 18.53
C ASP A 188 14.82 -23.25 18.25
N VAL A 189 15.53 -22.13 18.29
CA VAL A 189 15.01 -20.81 17.92
C VAL A 189 15.96 -20.19 16.91
N VAL A 190 15.44 -19.79 15.74
CA VAL A 190 16.20 -19.06 14.73
C VAL A 190 15.76 -17.61 14.72
N TYR A 191 16.72 -16.70 14.87
CA TYR A 191 16.51 -15.26 14.83
C TYR A 191 16.97 -14.71 13.49
N TRP A 192 16.18 -13.81 12.92
CA TRP A 192 16.43 -13.16 11.64
C TRP A 192 16.27 -11.65 11.76
N ILE A 193 17.10 -10.90 11.04
CA ILE A 193 16.95 -9.47 10.84
C ILE A 193 17.05 -9.18 9.34
N ASP A 194 16.10 -8.42 8.80
CA ASP A 194 16.02 -8.00 7.40
C ASP A 194 16.20 -9.17 6.41
N GLY A 195 15.53 -10.30 6.70
CA GLY A 195 15.57 -11.51 5.87
C GLY A 195 16.86 -12.34 5.99
N THR A 196 17.80 -11.96 6.85
CA THR A 196 19.06 -12.69 7.07
C THR A 196 19.05 -13.39 8.44
N PRO A 197 19.38 -14.69 8.53
CA PRO A 197 19.45 -15.39 9.81
C PRO A 197 20.69 -14.89 10.55
N VAL A 198 20.52 -14.44 11.79
CA VAL A 198 21.59 -13.86 12.60
C VAL A 198 22.11 -14.81 13.67
N VAL A 199 21.25 -15.69 14.21
CA VAL A 199 21.66 -16.75 15.14
C VAL A 199 20.63 -17.86 15.26
N THR A 200 21.09 -19.08 15.55
CA THR A 200 20.27 -20.20 16.01
C THR A 200 20.67 -20.58 17.44
N HIS A 201 19.70 -20.62 18.34
CA HIS A 201 19.86 -21.10 19.71
C HIS A 201 19.20 -22.48 19.84
N THR A 202 19.92 -23.48 20.32
CA THR A 202 19.37 -24.83 20.56
C THR A 202 18.91 -24.93 22.01
N VAL A 203 17.60 -24.86 22.22
CA VAL A 203 16.93 -24.96 23.53
C VAL A 203 15.65 -25.75 23.32
N GLU A 204 15.41 -26.76 24.15
CA GLU A 204 14.15 -27.50 24.12
C GLU A 204 13.04 -26.70 24.80
N PHE A 205 11.91 -26.54 24.11
CA PHE A 205 10.71 -25.86 24.60
C PHE A 205 9.54 -26.82 24.74
N THR A 206 8.90 -26.79 25.91
CA THR A 206 7.63 -27.49 26.18
C THR A 206 6.51 -26.54 26.62
N GLN A 207 6.88 -25.31 27.00
CA GLN A 207 6.03 -24.28 27.56
C GLN A 207 5.39 -23.47 26.43
N ALA A 208 4.18 -23.00 26.67
CA ALA A 208 3.46 -22.14 25.72
C ALA A 208 3.78 -20.66 25.99
N MET A 209 3.91 -19.86 24.94
CA MET A 209 4.21 -18.43 25.00
C MET A 209 3.27 -17.65 24.05
N HIS A 210 3.26 -16.32 24.15
CA HIS A 210 2.53 -15.46 23.22
C HIS A 210 3.36 -14.21 22.85
N PRO A 211 2.97 -13.46 21.80
CA PRO A 211 3.66 -12.25 21.42
C PRO A 211 3.54 -11.14 22.47
N VAL A 212 4.69 -10.61 22.91
CA VAL A 212 4.79 -9.52 23.88
C VAL A 212 5.89 -8.55 23.46
N ALA A 213 5.64 -7.26 23.69
CA ALA A 213 6.61 -6.18 23.64
C ALA A 213 6.67 -5.50 25.01
N ALA A 214 7.86 -5.23 25.52
CA ALA A 214 8.07 -4.58 26.80
C ALA A 214 9.19 -3.55 26.72
N ASP A 215 9.03 -2.49 27.49
CA ASP A 215 10.08 -1.53 27.82
C ASP A 215 9.96 -1.26 29.32
N PHE A 216 10.77 -1.97 30.12
CA PHE A 216 10.61 -1.95 31.58
C PHE A 216 11.34 -0.80 32.26
N ASN A 217 12.17 -0.05 31.55
CA ASN A 217 12.90 1.05 32.14
C ASN A 217 12.18 2.39 31.93
N THR A 218 12.40 3.27 32.90
CA THR A 218 11.88 4.65 32.87
C THR A 218 12.81 5.51 32.03
N THR A 219 12.53 5.62 30.73
CA THR A 219 13.32 6.46 29.82
C THR A 219 12.43 7.39 29.02
N THR A 220 13.05 8.39 28.38
CA THR A 220 12.35 9.29 27.45
C THR A 220 12.23 8.71 26.03
N VAL A 221 12.80 7.52 25.78
CA VAL A 221 12.88 6.90 24.46
C VAL A 221 12.12 5.58 24.46
N SER A 222 11.01 5.53 23.75
CA SER A 222 10.15 4.36 23.72
C SER A 222 10.62 3.34 22.68
N LEU A 223 10.42 2.06 22.99
CA LEU A 223 10.40 1.00 21.98
C LEU A 223 9.24 1.25 21.03
N ALA A 224 9.50 1.33 19.71
CA ALA A 224 8.44 1.52 18.72
C ALA A 224 8.16 0.21 17.98
N LEU A 225 6.92 -0.28 18.04
CA LEU A 225 6.44 -1.45 17.32
C LEU A 225 5.45 -1.02 16.23
N ASN A 226 5.76 -1.30 14.97
CA ASN A 226 5.00 -0.82 13.82
C ASN A 226 3.86 -1.78 13.43
N TRP A 227 4.19 -3.05 13.32
CA TRP A 227 3.27 -4.16 13.16
C TRP A 227 3.91 -5.44 13.67
N ILE A 228 3.09 -6.42 13.97
CA ILE A 228 3.51 -7.75 14.41
C ILE A 228 2.51 -8.81 13.93
N ARG A 229 3.01 -9.97 13.53
CA ARG A 229 2.17 -11.11 13.11
C ARG A 229 2.82 -12.43 13.49
N MET A 230 2.00 -13.38 13.86
CA MET A 230 2.39 -14.71 14.30
C MET A 230 1.63 -15.78 13.52
N SER A 231 2.37 -16.77 13.03
CA SER A 231 1.81 -17.99 12.46
C SER A 231 1.05 -18.80 13.53
N ASP A 232 0.22 -19.79 13.21
CA ASP A 232 -0.09 -20.27 11.87
C ASP A 232 -0.94 -19.27 11.09
N TYR A 233 -0.84 -19.35 9.78
CA TYR A 233 -1.78 -18.70 8.89
C TYR A 233 -3.01 -19.60 8.70
N ALA A 234 -4.20 -18.99 8.67
CA ALA A 234 -5.48 -19.68 8.53
C ALA A 234 -5.47 -20.59 7.28
N PRO A 235 -6.11 -21.78 7.36
CA PRO A 235 -6.18 -22.70 6.23
C PRO A 235 -6.68 -22.02 4.96
N SER A 236 -6.02 -22.31 3.85
CA SER A 236 -6.28 -21.70 2.55
C SER A 236 -7.16 -22.60 1.66
N PRO A 237 -7.83 -22.06 0.62
CA PRO A 237 -7.68 -20.73 0.03
C PRO A 237 -8.33 -19.62 0.86
N CYS A 238 -7.69 -18.45 0.88
CA CYS A 238 -8.32 -17.19 1.26
C CYS A 238 -8.64 -16.37 0.02
N THR A 239 -9.85 -15.83 -0.10
CA THR A 239 -10.23 -14.95 -1.23
C THR A 239 -10.39 -13.52 -0.75
N PHE A 240 -9.52 -12.64 -1.23
CA PHE A 240 -9.64 -11.20 -1.03
C PHE A 240 -10.39 -10.58 -2.20
N GLU A 241 -11.47 -9.85 -1.94
CA GLU A 241 -12.15 -9.01 -2.92
C GLU A 241 -11.77 -7.55 -2.68
N SER A 242 -11.18 -6.91 -3.69
CA SER A 242 -10.76 -5.51 -3.63
C SER A 242 -11.91 -4.53 -3.48
N ARG A 243 -11.59 -3.28 -3.15
CA ARG A 243 -12.54 -2.18 -3.31
C ARG A 243 -13.01 -2.06 -4.76
N VAL A 244 -14.15 -1.42 -4.96
CA VAL A 244 -14.56 -1.03 -6.31
C VAL A 244 -13.68 0.12 -6.79
N ILE A 245 -12.94 -0.10 -7.87
CA ILE A 245 -12.11 0.91 -8.52
C ILE A 245 -12.96 1.63 -9.57
N ASN A 246 -13.11 2.95 -9.41
CA ASN A 246 -13.89 3.80 -10.31
C ASN A 246 -12.95 4.64 -11.18
N SER A 247 -12.99 4.44 -12.48
CA SER A 247 -12.21 5.25 -13.44
C SER A 247 -12.68 6.69 -13.56
N GLY A 248 -13.90 7.01 -13.10
CA GLY A 248 -14.53 8.32 -13.26
C GLY A 248 -15.11 8.58 -14.65
N ALA A 249 -14.82 7.73 -15.63
CA ALA A 249 -15.31 7.83 -17.00
C ALA A 249 -16.25 6.67 -17.34
N ASP A 250 -17.29 6.97 -18.10
CA ASP A 250 -18.17 5.92 -18.63
C ASP A 250 -17.46 5.15 -19.74
N ASN A 251 -17.75 3.85 -19.82
CA ASN A 251 -17.19 2.94 -20.83
C ASN A 251 -15.65 2.92 -20.91
N THR A 252 -14.95 3.06 -19.78
CA THR A 252 -13.50 2.83 -19.73
C THR A 252 -13.16 1.43 -20.21
N THR A 253 -12.15 1.33 -21.10
CA THR A 253 -11.58 0.05 -21.52
C THR A 253 -10.37 -0.27 -20.64
N TRP A 254 -10.47 -1.33 -19.85
CA TRP A 254 -9.40 -1.85 -19.02
C TRP A 254 -8.61 -2.88 -19.83
N THR A 255 -7.32 -2.60 -20.03
CA THR A 255 -6.47 -3.35 -20.94
C THR A 255 -5.35 -4.09 -20.22
N ASN A 256 -4.95 -3.63 -19.04
CA ASN A 256 -3.90 -4.25 -18.27
C ASN A 256 -4.28 -4.40 -16.79
N PHE A 257 -3.85 -5.50 -16.19
CA PHE A 257 -3.84 -5.73 -14.75
C PHE A 257 -2.46 -6.25 -14.38
N THR A 258 -1.72 -5.49 -13.60
CA THR A 258 -0.37 -5.84 -13.14
C THR A 258 -0.36 -5.92 -11.63
N THR A 259 0.42 -6.86 -11.09
CA THR A 259 0.53 -7.06 -9.65
C THR A 259 1.98 -7.22 -9.23
N THR A 260 2.28 -6.79 -8.01
CA THR A 260 3.52 -7.12 -7.32
C THR A 260 3.19 -8.13 -6.24
N VAL A 261 3.82 -9.30 -6.28
CA VAL A 261 3.58 -10.39 -5.31
C VAL A 261 4.89 -10.92 -4.75
N ALA A 262 4.87 -11.31 -3.48
CA ALA A 262 5.92 -12.12 -2.86
C ALA A 262 5.35 -13.53 -2.61
N GLN A 263 5.98 -14.55 -3.20
CA GLN A 263 5.51 -15.93 -3.13
C GLN A 263 6.66 -16.84 -2.66
N PRO A 264 6.84 -16.98 -1.33
CA PRO A 264 7.72 -18.00 -0.78
C PRO A 264 7.34 -19.40 -1.28
N ALA A 265 8.27 -20.36 -1.18
CA ALA A 265 8.03 -21.74 -1.59
C ALA A 265 6.79 -22.33 -0.88
N GLY A 266 5.96 -23.07 -1.62
CA GLY A 266 4.71 -23.64 -1.10
C GLY A 266 3.52 -22.69 -1.07
N THR A 267 3.68 -21.44 -1.53
CA THR A 267 2.58 -20.46 -1.59
C THR A 267 2.19 -20.09 -3.03
N ALA A 268 0.95 -19.66 -3.23
CA ALA A 268 0.48 -19.15 -4.52
C ALA A 268 -0.56 -18.03 -4.38
N ILE A 269 -0.64 -17.16 -5.39
CA ILE A 269 -1.73 -16.18 -5.57
C ILE A 269 -2.24 -16.30 -7.00
N THR A 270 -3.56 -16.42 -7.17
CA THR A 270 -4.23 -16.27 -8.47
C THR A 270 -5.21 -15.11 -8.42
N PHE A 271 -5.59 -14.59 -9.60
CA PHE A 271 -6.44 -13.42 -9.70
C PHE A 271 -7.59 -13.65 -10.67
N ASP A 272 -8.75 -13.11 -10.33
CA ASP A 272 -9.83 -12.87 -11.28
C ASP A 272 -10.20 -11.39 -11.28
N VAL A 273 -10.68 -10.90 -12.41
CA VAL A 273 -11.13 -9.52 -12.60
C VAL A 273 -12.56 -9.47 -13.13
N ARG A 274 -13.30 -8.41 -12.79
CA ARG A 274 -14.62 -8.13 -13.34
C ARG A 274 -14.82 -6.64 -13.50
N ALA A 275 -15.74 -6.25 -14.38
CA ALA A 275 -16.10 -4.85 -14.58
C ALA A 275 -17.61 -4.63 -14.51
N SER A 276 -17.99 -3.38 -14.31
CA SER A 276 -19.37 -2.93 -14.28
C SER A 276 -19.50 -1.54 -14.88
N ALA A 277 -20.60 -1.29 -15.58
CA ALA A 277 -20.94 0.06 -16.05
C ALA A 277 -21.56 0.92 -14.94
N ASP A 278 -22.27 0.30 -13.99
CA ASP A 278 -23.18 0.97 -13.04
C ASP A 278 -22.89 0.67 -11.57
N ASN A 279 -21.89 -0.15 -11.25
CA ASN A 279 -21.55 -0.66 -9.92
C ASN A 279 -22.66 -1.52 -9.27
N ASN A 280 -23.58 -2.06 -10.08
CA ASN A 280 -24.66 -2.94 -9.60
C ASN A 280 -24.69 -4.24 -10.41
N THR A 281 -24.63 -4.11 -11.73
CA THR A 281 -24.59 -5.23 -12.67
C THR A 281 -23.14 -5.49 -13.05
N TRP A 282 -22.62 -6.62 -12.59
CA TRP A 282 -21.24 -7.01 -12.81
C TRP A 282 -21.12 -8.10 -13.88
N SER A 283 -20.04 -8.05 -14.67
CA SER A 283 -19.66 -9.17 -15.51
C SER A 283 -19.37 -10.42 -14.66
N SER A 284 -19.33 -11.59 -15.30
CA SER A 284 -18.68 -12.75 -14.69
C SER A 284 -17.22 -12.44 -14.36
N TRP A 285 -16.70 -13.09 -13.33
CA TRP A 285 -15.28 -13.09 -13.03
C TRP A 285 -14.50 -13.73 -14.18
N GLN A 286 -13.46 -13.04 -14.65
CA GLN A 286 -12.53 -13.52 -15.65
C GLN A 286 -11.18 -13.80 -14.98
N MET A 287 -10.67 -15.02 -15.14
CA MET A 287 -9.35 -15.39 -14.64
C MET A 287 -8.25 -14.62 -15.37
N VAL A 288 -7.28 -14.11 -14.60
CA VAL A 288 -6.09 -13.44 -15.11
C VAL A 288 -5.02 -14.50 -15.36
N THR A 289 -4.70 -14.73 -16.63
CA THR A 289 -3.62 -15.65 -17.07
C THR A 289 -2.42 -14.91 -17.67
N SER A 290 -2.55 -13.61 -17.90
CA SER A 290 -1.51 -12.70 -18.37
C SER A 290 -1.82 -11.29 -17.87
N THR A 291 -0.90 -10.35 -18.03
CA THR A 291 -1.12 -8.95 -17.66
C THR A 291 -2.18 -8.25 -18.53
N THR A 292 -2.43 -8.76 -19.75
CA THR A 292 -3.44 -8.20 -20.66
C THR A 292 -4.82 -8.73 -20.30
N ILE A 293 -5.77 -7.82 -20.13
CA ILE A 293 -7.19 -8.09 -19.88
C ILE A 293 -8.05 -7.34 -20.91
N SER A 294 -9.32 -7.69 -21.02
CA SER A 294 -10.25 -7.04 -21.95
C SER A 294 -11.60 -6.85 -21.28
N LEU A 295 -11.70 -5.82 -20.44
CA LEU A 295 -12.94 -5.45 -19.76
C LEU A 295 -13.39 -4.06 -20.20
N THR A 296 -14.70 -3.81 -20.15
CA THR A 296 -15.28 -2.49 -20.42
C THR A 296 -16.29 -2.15 -19.33
N GLY A 297 -16.18 -0.95 -18.78
CA GLY A 297 -17.06 -0.45 -17.72
C GLY A 297 -16.40 0.68 -16.95
N ARG A 298 -17.21 1.52 -16.32
CA ARG A 298 -16.70 2.61 -15.46
C ARG A 298 -15.97 2.07 -14.22
N TYR A 299 -16.43 0.93 -13.72
CA TYR A 299 -15.96 0.29 -12.50
C TYR A 299 -15.24 -1.02 -12.83
N VAL A 300 -14.20 -1.33 -12.05
CA VAL A 300 -13.47 -2.59 -12.11
C VAL A 300 -13.18 -3.09 -10.70
N GLN A 301 -13.00 -4.39 -10.56
CA GLN A 301 -12.64 -5.04 -9.30
C GLN A 301 -11.82 -6.29 -9.60
N TYR A 302 -10.85 -6.58 -8.75
CA TYR A 302 -10.17 -7.88 -8.73
C TYR A 302 -10.53 -8.66 -7.47
N ARG A 303 -10.38 -9.98 -7.54
CA ARG A 303 -10.21 -10.83 -6.37
C ARG A 303 -8.88 -11.57 -6.46
N ALA A 304 -8.18 -11.65 -5.34
CA ALA A 304 -6.95 -12.40 -5.18
C ALA A 304 -7.23 -13.65 -4.33
N ILE A 305 -6.80 -14.82 -4.80
CA ILE A 305 -6.99 -16.10 -4.12
C ILE A 305 -5.62 -16.57 -3.65
N LEU A 306 -5.40 -16.52 -2.34
CA LEU A 306 -4.14 -16.84 -1.69
C LEU A 306 -4.18 -18.28 -1.19
N THR A 307 -3.11 -19.04 -1.44
CA THR A 307 -2.93 -20.41 -0.93
C THR A 307 -1.56 -20.65 -0.33
N SER A 308 -1.49 -21.54 0.66
CA SER A 308 -0.24 -22.07 1.22
C SER A 308 -0.38 -23.56 1.56
N THR A 309 0.68 -24.32 1.33
CA THR A 309 0.83 -25.71 1.81
C THR A 309 1.56 -25.81 3.15
N ASP A 310 2.12 -24.70 3.64
CA ASP A 310 2.85 -24.61 4.89
C ASP A 310 2.14 -23.58 5.82
N PRO A 311 1.60 -24.00 6.97
CA PRO A 311 0.90 -23.09 7.88
C PRO A 311 1.81 -21.99 8.46
N LEU A 312 3.14 -22.12 8.38
CA LEU A 312 4.09 -21.12 8.86
C LEU A 312 4.36 -20.00 7.84
N VAL A 313 3.86 -20.13 6.61
CA VAL A 313 4.24 -19.27 5.49
C VAL A 313 3.01 -18.72 4.76
N THR A 314 3.06 -17.45 4.37
CA THR A 314 1.97 -16.75 3.66
C THR A 314 2.49 -16.08 2.38
N PRO A 315 1.76 -16.13 1.26
CA PRO A 315 2.05 -15.26 0.13
C PRO A 315 1.59 -13.82 0.43
N GLN A 316 2.19 -12.85 -0.24
CA GLN A 316 1.83 -11.43 -0.09
C GLN A 316 1.47 -10.81 -1.44
N LEU A 317 0.31 -10.16 -1.53
CA LEU A 317 0.00 -9.21 -2.59
C LEU A 317 0.41 -7.81 -2.13
N LEU A 318 1.41 -7.22 -2.79
CA LEU A 318 2.00 -5.92 -2.42
C LEU A 318 1.41 -4.76 -3.24
N SER A 319 1.05 -5.01 -4.50
CA SER A 319 0.33 -4.04 -5.32
C SER A 319 -0.58 -4.70 -6.34
N ALA A 320 -1.68 -4.03 -6.67
CA ALA A 320 -2.56 -4.37 -7.78
C ALA A 320 -2.91 -3.09 -8.56
N ASP A 321 -2.62 -3.10 -9.85
CA ASP A 321 -2.63 -1.91 -10.70
C ASP A 321 -3.46 -2.18 -11.95
N PHE A 322 -4.49 -1.35 -12.19
CA PHE A 322 -5.26 -1.38 -13.43
C PHE A 322 -4.80 -0.31 -14.42
N GLY A 323 -4.54 -0.72 -15.65
CA GLY A 323 -4.32 0.16 -16.79
C GLY A 323 -5.53 0.21 -17.72
N GLY A 324 -5.91 1.40 -18.17
CA GLY A 324 -7.02 1.58 -19.10
C GLY A 324 -7.08 2.98 -19.69
N SER A 325 -7.90 3.17 -20.72
CA SER A 325 -8.19 4.50 -21.26
C SER A 325 -9.70 4.70 -21.33
N PRO A 326 -10.22 5.89 -21.01
CA PRO A 326 -11.59 6.21 -21.36
C PRO A 326 -11.72 6.11 -22.89
N LEU A 327 -12.82 5.52 -23.38
CA LEU A 327 -13.10 5.62 -24.81
C LEU A 327 -13.15 7.10 -25.19
N ALA A 328 -12.42 7.47 -26.25
CA ALA A 328 -12.46 8.83 -26.77
C ALA A 328 -13.92 9.16 -27.09
N VAL A 329 -14.49 10.14 -26.40
CA VAL A 329 -15.79 10.70 -26.78
C VAL A 329 -15.56 11.42 -28.10
N GLU A 330 -15.95 10.79 -29.20
CA GLU A 330 -16.02 11.48 -30.49
C GLU A 330 -17.11 12.55 -30.35
N LEU A 331 -16.69 13.82 -30.26
CA LEU A 331 -17.62 14.94 -30.30
C LEU A 331 -18.28 14.94 -31.69
N LYS A 332 -19.48 14.34 -31.79
CA LYS A 332 -20.36 14.52 -32.95
C LYS A 332 -20.76 15.98 -33.00
N SER A 333 -19.96 16.76 -33.73
CA SER A 333 -20.15 18.16 -34.14
C SER A 333 -20.93 19.04 -33.15
N ILE A 334 -20.25 19.99 -32.51
CA ILE A 334 -20.93 21.12 -31.86
C ILE A 334 -21.62 21.95 -32.95
N SER A 335 -22.92 21.76 -33.10
CA SER A 335 -23.78 22.62 -33.92
C SER A 335 -24.18 23.84 -33.09
N ALA A 336 -23.43 24.93 -33.21
CA ALA A 336 -23.91 26.23 -32.76
C ALA A 336 -25.03 26.67 -33.73
N ALA A 337 -26.29 26.63 -33.30
CA ALA A 337 -27.36 27.28 -34.03
C ALA A 337 -27.18 28.80 -33.89
N PRO A 338 -26.89 29.55 -34.97
CA PRO A 338 -26.89 31.00 -34.87
C PRO A 338 -28.33 31.43 -34.56
N THR A 339 -28.55 32.01 -33.39
CA THR A 339 -29.80 32.73 -33.11
C THR A 339 -29.74 34.03 -33.93
N VAL A 340 -30.25 33.98 -35.15
CA VAL A 340 -30.35 35.15 -36.01
C VAL A 340 -31.51 35.99 -35.49
N SER A 341 -31.24 37.03 -34.69
CA SER A 341 -32.21 38.10 -34.49
C SER A 341 -32.38 38.86 -35.83
N PRO A 342 -33.61 39.21 -36.24
CA PRO A 342 -33.81 39.89 -37.51
C PRO A 342 -33.36 41.34 -37.39
N ALA A 343 -32.12 41.65 -37.79
CA ALA A 343 -31.69 43.01 -38.02
C ALA A 343 -30.73 43.08 -39.22
N ARG A 344 -31.32 43.49 -40.35
CA ARG A 344 -30.73 44.08 -41.58
C ARG A 344 -29.59 43.32 -42.28
N SER A 345 -29.95 42.85 -43.47
CA SER A 345 -29.12 42.27 -44.52
C SER A 345 -27.91 43.12 -44.96
N TRP A 346 -26.71 42.60 -44.76
CA TRP A 346 -25.52 42.89 -45.58
C TRP A 346 -24.82 41.54 -45.87
N PRO A 347 -24.37 41.28 -47.11
CA PRO A 347 -23.81 39.98 -47.46
C PRO A 347 -22.38 39.89 -46.90
N ILE A 348 -22.14 38.98 -45.97
CA ILE A 348 -20.78 38.57 -45.58
C ILE A 348 -20.62 37.13 -46.03
N VAL A 349 -19.78 36.95 -47.06
CA VAL A 349 -19.31 35.65 -47.51
C VAL A 349 -18.40 35.08 -46.42
N ILE A 350 -18.83 34.01 -45.76
CA ILE A 350 -17.98 33.26 -44.81
C ILE A 350 -17.16 32.26 -45.61
N LEU A 351 -15.88 32.55 -45.81
CA LEU A 351 -14.88 31.59 -46.26
C LEU A 351 -14.40 30.80 -45.04
N ILE A 352 -14.77 29.53 -44.95
CA ILE A 352 -14.18 28.58 -44.02
C ILE A 352 -12.83 28.15 -44.60
N THR A 353 -11.73 28.70 -44.11
CA THR A 353 -10.39 28.15 -44.38
C THR A 353 -9.99 27.21 -43.24
N ALA A 354 -10.51 25.98 -43.28
CA ALA A 354 -9.82 24.85 -42.66
C ALA A 354 -8.77 24.37 -43.67
N GLY A 355 -7.49 24.51 -43.33
CA GLY A 355 -6.38 23.93 -44.11
C GLY A 355 -5.48 24.93 -44.82
N LEU A 356 -4.70 25.73 -44.08
CA LEU A 356 -3.45 26.32 -44.60
C LEU A 356 -2.53 26.82 -43.48
N LEU A 357 -2.17 25.94 -42.56
CA LEU A 357 -1.11 26.21 -41.56
C LEU A 357 0.02 25.18 -41.55
N LEU A 358 0.03 24.25 -42.51
CA LEU A 358 1.12 23.28 -42.70
C LEU A 358 2.07 23.63 -43.86
N GLY A 359 1.89 24.75 -44.57
CA GLY A 359 2.67 25.05 -45.80
C GLY A 359 3.75 26.15 -45.72
N ILE A 360 3.78 27.00 -44.68
CA ILE A 360 4.59 28.24 -44.71
C ILE A 360 5.89 28.15 -43.89
N ILE A 361 6.13 27.04 -43.19
CA ILE A 361 7.37 26.84 -42.39
C ILE A 361 8.59 26.55 -43.28
N TRP A 362 8.43 26.21 -44.56
CA TRP A 362 9.56 25.77 -45.41
C TRP A 362 10.23 26.85 -46.29
N GLN A 363 9.81 28.12 -46.25
CA GLN A 363 10.40 29.18 -47.10
C GLN A 363 11.07 30.36 -46.39
N ARG A 364 11.21 30.35 -45.06
CA ARG A 364 11.89 31.45 -44.32
C ARG A 364 13.32 31.16 -43.83
N PHE A 365 14.00 30.12 -44.36
CA PHE A 365 15.41 29.84 -44.05
C PHE A 365 16.41 30.12 -45.18
N ALA A 366 15.99 30.61 -46.35
CA ALA A 366 16.92 30.97 -47.42
C ALA A 366 16.91 32.49 -47.69
N GLY A 367 17.94 33.19 -47.22
CA GLY A 367 18.39 34.45 -47.83
C GLY A 367 18.34 35.72 -46.97
N ARG A 368 19.24 35.87 -46.00
CA ARG A 368 19.74 37.19 -45.58
C ARG A 368 21.08 37.47 -46.26
N LYS A 369 21.12 38.36 -47.26
CA LYS A 369 22.32 39.14 -47.63
C LYS A 369 22.24 40.51 -46.95
N LYS A 370 23.32 40.93 -46.30
CA LYS A 370 23.52 42.26 -45.68
C LYS A 370 23.82 43.33 -46.75
N PRO A 371 23.57 44.61 -46.45
CA PRO A 371 24.46 45.67 -46.90
C PRO A 371 24.90 46.59 -45.75
N ALA A 372 26.21 46.62 -45.52
CA ALA A 372 27.11 47.77 -45.39
C ALA A 372 28.47 47.20 -44.95
#